data_AF-A0AAD8PAZ8-F1
#
_entry.id   AF-A0AAD8PAZ8-F1
#
_cell.length_a   1.000
_cell.length_b   1.000
_cell.length_c   1.000
_cell.angle_alpha   90.00
_cell.angle_beta   90.00
_cell.angle_gamma   90.00
#
_symmetry.space_group_name_H-M   'P 1'
#
loop_
_entity.id
_entity.type
_entity.pdbx_description
1 polymer ?
#
loop_
_entity_poly.entity_id
_entity_poly.type
_entity_poly.pdbx_seq_one_letter_code
_entity_poly.pdbx_strand_id
1 'polypeptide(L)'
;MFMPARVRVFTHCFSSLLAPYSSSSSSLCSLHFSRPFTTSISQSASPNVSATKTPKISVSDTTKFATNILFIPPGIEPNEVTDGMILTGSNIVLGPYAGDSKVKEVQFIGSSSRPKDCPKDDRPEFAMLGRSNVGKSSLINSLVRKKEVALTSKKPGKTQLINHFLVNRSWYLVDLPGYGFANAPESARMDWSSFTKGYFLNRESLVCVLLLVDASVPPQKIDLDCANWLGRNNIPMTIVFTKCDKMKNSKGKRPDENIKSFQELIKENYKIHPPWIMTSSATGLGRDELLLHMSQLRNYWDN
;
A
#
# COMPACT_ATOMS: atom_id res chain seq x y z
N MET A 1 22.34 -15.65 -5.00
CA MET A 1 21.39 -16.77 -4.79
C MET A 1 20.23 -16.55 -5.75
N PHE A 2 19.94 -17.50 -6.64
CA PHE A 2 18.86 -17.32 -7.63
C PHE A 2 17.51 -17.60 -6.99
N MET A 3 16.55 -16.66 -7.14
CA MET A 3 15.14 -16.97 -6.93
C MET A 3 14.61 -17.76 -8.14
N PRO A 4 13.68 -18.72 -7.95
CA PRO A 4 13.14 -19.51 -9.05
C PRO A 4 12.32 -18.67 -10.03
N ALA A 5 12.14 -19.19 -11.25
CA ALA A 5 11.69 -18.42 -12.41
C ALA A 5 10.32 -17.72 -12.23
N ARG A 6 9.43 -18.26 -11.39
CA ARG A 6 8.08 -17.72 -11.12
C ARG A 6 8.03 -16.34 -10.45
N VAL A 7 9.16 -15.85 -9.91
CA VAL A 7 9.24 -14.52 -9.27
C VAL A 7 9.63 -13.41 -10.26
N ARG A 8 10.00 -13.75 -11.51
CA ARG A 8 10.76 -12.85 -12.40
C ARG A 8 10.04 -11.60 -12.91
N VAL A 9 8.72 -11.61 -13.06
CA VAL A 9 8.07 -10.56 -13.85
C VAL A 9 8.01 -9.23 -13.11
N PHE A 10 7.43 -9.21 -11.89
CA PHE A 10 7.38 -7.98 -11.13
C PHE A 10 8.77 -7.47 -10.74
N THR A 11 9.80 -8.33 -10.62
CA THR A 11 11.18 -7.84 -10.40
C THR A 11 11.70 -6.88 -11.47
N HIS A 12 11.28 -6.94 -12.74
CA HIS A 12 11.76 -5.96 -13.73
C HIS A 12 11.13 -4.56 -13.55
N CYS A 13 9.87 -4.48 -13.13
CA CYS A 13 9.25 -3.22 -12.73
C CYS A 13 9.66 -2.78 -11.31
N PHE A 14 9.96 -3.71 -10.39
CA PHE A 14 10.19 -3.43 -8.97
C PHE A 14 11.66 -3.22 -8.59
N SER A 15 12.63 -3.88 -9.22
CA SER A 15 14.06 -3.73 -8.88
C SER A 15 14.67 -2.40 -9.32
N SER A 16 14.07 -1.76 -10.33
CA SER A 16 14.46 -0.44 -10.83
C SER A 16 13.90 0.70 -9.97
N LEU A 17 12.95 0.43 -9.06
CA LEU A 17 12.19 1.45 -8.33
C LEU A 17 13.02 2.32 -7.39
N LEU A 18 14.05 1.78 -6.74
CA LEU A 18 14.72 2.52 -5.69
C LEU A 18 15.72 3.54 -6.25
N ALA A 19 15.71 4.75 -5.69
CA ALA A 19 16.78 5.72 -5.92
C ALA A 19 18.13 5.14 -5.45
N PRO A 20 19.22 5.27 -6.23
CA PRO A 20 20.54 4.79 -5.82
C PRO A 20 21.02 5.57 -4.59
N TYR A 21 21.50 4.87 -3.57
CA TYR A 21 21.83 5.47 -2.28
C TYR A 21 23.20 6.14 -2.31
N SER A 22 23.24 7.47 -2.32
CA SER A 22 24.48 8.26 -2.26
C SER A 22 25.03 8.31 -0.83
N SER A 23 26.03 7.49 -0.53
CA SER A 23 26.77 7.54 0.74
C SER A 23 27.81 8.66 0.73
N SER A 24 27.50 9.80 1.36
CA SER A 24 28.47 10.88 1.63
C SER A 24 28.45 11.24 3.11
N SER A 25 29.62 11.17 3.76
CA SER A 25 29.80 11.37 5.20
C SER A 25 29.77 12.83 5.64
N SER A 26 29.51 13.02 6.92
CA SER A 26 29.53 14.27 7.70
C SER A 26 30.66 15.25 7.39
N SER A 27 30.32 16.55 7.37
CA SER A 27 31.20 17.64 7.79
C SER A 27 30.42 18.59 8.72
N LEU A 28 31.02 18.96 9.85
CA LEU A 28 30.44 19.91 10.81
C LEU A 28 30.52 21.35 10.29
N CYS A 29 29.53 22.18 10.60
CA CYS A 29 29.77 23.60 10.82
C CYS A 29 28.72 24.19 11.79
N SER A 30 29.19 25.04 12.70
CA SER A 30 28.40 25.63 13.80
C SER A 30 27.75 26.96 13.39
N LEU A 31 26.74 27.43 14.15
CA LEU A 31 26.74 28.79 14.75
C LEU A 31 25.55 29.04 15.69
N HIS A 32 25.77 29.87 16.72
CA HIS A 32 24.73 30.49 17.55
C HIS A 32 24.24 31.81 16.90
N PHE A 33 22.99 32.25 17.12
CA PHE A 33 22.68 33.28 18.13
C PHE A 33 21.18 33.59 18.30
N SER A 34 20.88 34.44 19.28
CA SER A 34 19.59 34.67 19.95
C SER A 34 18.55 35.52 19.20
N ARG A 35 17.29 35.40 19.66
CA ARG A 35 16.20 36.42 19.55
C ARG A 35 16.41 37.56 20.59
N PRO A 36 15.51 38.56 20.77
CA PRO A 36 14.35 39.05 19.98
C PRO A 36 14.38 40.59 19.71
N PHE A 37 13.34 41.17 19.08
CA PHE A 37 12.66 42.43 19.51
C PHE A 37 11.32 42.65 18.73
N THR A 38 10.66 43.81 18.91
CA THR A 38 9.31 44.21 18.38
C THR A 38 9.37 45.69 17.89
N THR A 39 8.36 46.45 17.41
CA THR A 39 6.85 46.52 17.42
C THR A 39 6.43 47.48 16.25
N SER A 40 5.18 47.81 15.86
CA SER A 40 3.81 47.20 15.85
C SER A 40 2.78 48.19 15.21
N ILE A 41 1.49 47.79 15.09
CA ILE A 41 0.26 48.64 14.98
C ILE A 41 -0.19 49.22 13.59
N SER A 42 -1.53 49.13 13.36
CA SER A 42 -2.49 49.90 12.52
C SER A 42 -2.41 50.04 10.97
N GLN A 43 -3.55 49.71 10.31
CA GLN A 43 -4.34 50.51 9.31
C GLN A 43 -3.67 50.95 7.96
N SER A 44 -4.36 51.10 6.81
CA SER A 44 -5.76 50.84 6.38
C SER A 44 -5.87 50.76 4.82
N ALA A 45 -7.11 50.68 4.30
CA ALA A 45 -7.54 51.01 2.93
C ALA A 45 -7.38 50.01 1.76
N SER A 46 -8.21 50.25 0.74
CA SER A 46 -8.35 49.65 -0.60
C SER A 46 -8.79 50.80 -1.55
N PRO A 47 -8.93 50.66 -2.88
CA PRO A 47 -8.80 49.47 -3.75
C PRO A 47 -7.92 49.68 -5.01
N ASN A 48 -7.79 48.64 -5.87
CA ASN A 48 -8.16 48.76 -7.29
C ASN A 48 -8.07 47.42 -8.07
N VAL A 49 -8.68 47.39 -9.27
CA VAL A 49 -8.76 46.24 -10.17
C VAL A 49 -7.72 46.34 -11.29
N SER A 50 -7.14 45.21 -11.69
CA SER A 50 -6.58 45.01 -13.04
C SER A 50 -6.58 43.52 -13.40
N ALA A 51 -6.93 43.20 -14.65
CA ALA A 51 -7.03 41.83 -15.13
C ALA A 51 -5.78 41.45 -15.95
N THR A 52 -5.22 40.27 -15.71
CA THR A 52 -4.08 39.73 -16.45
C THR A 52 -4.42 38.36 -17.00
N LYS A 53 -4.21 38.16 -18.31
CA LYS A 53 -4.62 36.93 -19.02
C LYS A 53 -3.75 35.73 -18.60
N THR A 54 -4.37 34.69 -18.06
CA THR A 54 -3.71 33.39 -17.85
C THR A 54 -3.55 32.67 -19.19
N PRO A 55 -2.38 32.08 -19.52
CA PRO A 55 -2.22 31.31 -20.76
C PRO A 55 -3.01 30.00 -20.71
N LYS A 56 -3.61 29.61 -21.84
CA LYS A 56 -4.24 28.29 -21.99
C LYS A 56 -3.15 27.22 -22.12
N ILE A 57 -3.02 26.36 -21.10
CA ILE A 57 -2.16 25.17 -21.15
C ILE A 57 -2.84 24.12 -22.04
N SER A 58 -2.05 23.48 -22.91
CA SER A 58 -2.49 22.43 -23.84
C SER A 58 -2.78 21.10 -23.13
N VAL A 59 -3.87 20.44 -23.53
CA VAL A 59 -4.36 19.18 -22.95
C VAL A 59 -3.33 18.02 -23.09
N SER A 60 -2.44 18.10 -24.08
CA SER A 60 -1.41 17.10 -24.40
C SER A 60 -0.40 16.82 -23.28
N ASP A 61 -0.12 17.79 -22.43
CA ASP A 61 0.99 17.72 -21.47
C ASP A 61 0.52 17.22 -20.10
N THR A 62 -0.78 17.36 -19.80
CA THR A 62 -1.40 16.83 -18.58
C THR A 62 -1.40 15.30 -18.58
N THR A 63 -1.71 14.68 -19.72
CA THR A 63 -1.67 13.21 -19.91
C THR A 63 -0.28 12.63 -19.70
N LYS A 64 0.79 13.29 -20.16
CA LYS A 64 2.19 12.84 -19.97
C LYS A 64 2.66 12.93 -18.52
N PHE A 65 2.07 13.82 -17.72
CA PHE A 65 2.40 13.92 -16.29
C PHE A 65 1.63 12.91 -15.44
N ALA A 66 0.42 12.51 -15.88
CA ALA A 66 -0.39 11.49 -15.23
C ALA A 66 0.23 10.08 -15.34
N THR A 67 0.69 9.68 -16.54
CA THR A 67 1.24 8.34 -16.81
C THR A 67 2.39 7.94 -15.89
N ASN A 68 3.25 8.89 -15.48
CA ASN A 68 4.38 8.62 -14.57
C ASN A 68 3.99 8.18 -13.15
N ILE A 69 2.70 8.27 -12.79
CA ILE A 69 2.18 7.84 -11.47
C ILE A 69 1.37 6.54 -11.60
N LEU A 70 1.01 6.11 -12.82
CA LEU A 70 0.18 4.92 -13.02
C LEU A 70 0.98 3.62 -12.87
N PHE A 71 0.37 2.63 -12.22
CA PHE A 71 0.79 1.24 -12.30
C PHE A 71 0.13 0.62 -13.53
N ILE A 72 0.94 0.36 -14.55
CA ILE A 72 0.54 -0.34 -15.78
C ILE A 72 0.90 -1.83 -15.58
N PRO A 73 -0.06 -2.77 -15.70
CA PRO A 73 0.23 -4.19 -15.60
C PRO A 73 0.89 -4.72 -16.88
N PRO A 74 1.48 -5.94 -16.85
CA PRO A 74 1.94 -6.60 -18.07
C PRO A 74 0.84 -6.72 -19.13
N GLY A 75 1.20 -6.56 -20.41
CA GLY A 75 0.25 -6.68 -21.53
C GLY A 75 -0.57 -5.41 -21.84
N ILE A 76 -0.09 -4.23 -21.46
CA ILE A 76 -0.55 -2.92 -21.96
C ILE A 76 0.68 -2.05 -22.24
N GLU A 77 0.74 -1.40 -23.39
CA GLU A 77 1.76 -0.38 -23.66
C GLU A 77 1.32 1.01 -23.14
N PRO A 78 2.24 1.88 -22.65
CA PRO A 78 1.86 3.14 -22.00
C PRO A 78 1.07 4.15 -22.86
N ASN A 79 1.10 3.99 -24.19
CA ASN A 79 0.33 4.79 -25.14
C ASN A 79 -1.10 4.26 -25.40
N GLU A 80 -1.43 3.06 -24.92
CA GLU A 80 -2.76 2.44 -25.05
C GLU A 80 -3.66 2.73 -23.84
N VAL A 81 -3.08 3.23 -22.74
CA VAL A 81 -3.78 3.53 -21.49
C VAL A 81 -4.79 4.67 -21.70
N THR A 82 -6.06 4.39 -21.39
CA THR A 82 -7.15 5.38 -21.39
C THR A 82 -7.73 5.54 -19.99
N ASP A 83 -8.36 6.69 -19.70
CA ASP A 83 -8.93 6.99 -18.37
C ASP A 83 -9.95 5.92 -17.91
N GLY A 84 -10.71 5.34 -18.85
CA GLY A 84 -11.68 4.28 -18.56
C GLY A 84 -11.06 2.94 -18.14
N MET A 85 -9.74 2.76 -18.29
CA MET A 85 -9.00 1.59 -17.83
C MET A 85 -8.47 1.77 -16.39
N ILE A 86 -8.53 2.98 -15.83
CA ILE A 86 -7.98 3.26 -14.49
C ILE A 86 -9.02 2.88 -13.42
N LEU A 87 -8.63 2.02 -12.48
CA LEU A 87 -9.48 1.65 -11.34
C LEU A 87 -9.79 2.88 -10.48
N THR A 88 -11.08 3.10 -10.20
CA THR A 88 -11.55 4.26 -9.45
C THR A 88 -10.95 4.31 -8.04
N GLY A 89 -10.38 5.46 -7.66
CA GLY A 89 -9.73 5.64 -6.36
C GLY A 89 -8.36 4.95 -6.25
N SER A 90 -7.63 4.79 -7.37
CA SER A 90 -6.32 4.12 -7.43
C SER A 90 -5.39 4.82 -8.44
N ASN A 91 -4.17 4.28 -8.61
CA ASN A 91 -3.34 4.53 -9.80
C ASN A 91 -3.22 3.30 -10.72
N ILE A 92 -4.09 2.30 -10.57
CA ILE A 92 -3.93 0.97 -11.17
C ILE A 92 -4.70 0.91 -12.50
N VAL A 93 -4.03 0.52 -13.57
CA VAL A 93 -4.65 0.25 -14.88
C VAL A 93 -5.14 -1.20 -14.95
N LEU A 94 -6.31 -1.40 -15.56
CA LEU A 94 -6.86 -2.69 -15.95
C LEU A 94 -6.34 -3.12 -17.32
N GLY A 95 -5.72 -4.29 -17.37
CA GLY A 95 -5.22 -4.94 -18.57
C GLY A 95 -5.85 -6.32 -18.82
N PRO A 96 -5.35 -7.06 -19.83
CA PRO A 96 -6.01 -8.25 -20.37
C PRO A 96 -6.17 -9.41 -19.38
N TYR A 97 -5.39 -9.44 -18.30
CA TYR A 97 -5.44 -10.47 -17.27
C TYR A 97 -6.54 -10.26 -16.21
N ALA A 98 -7.25 -9.12 -16.22
CA ALA A 98 -8.29 -8.81 -15.25
C ALA A 98 -9.57 -9.66 -15.45
N GLY A 99 -9.81 -10.65 -14.59
CA GLY A 99 -10.95 -11.58 -14.72
C GLY A 99 -11.08 -12.56 -13.54
N ASP A 100 -12.25 -13.14 -13.32
CA ASP A 100 -12.52 -14.04 -12.18
C ASP A 100 -12.16 -13.45 -10.79
N SER A 101 -12.59 -12.21 -10.57
CA SER A 101 -12.48 -11.47 -9.30
C SER A 101 -13.56 -11.85 -8.27
N LYS A 102 -14.64 -12.51 -8.68
CA LYS A 102 -15.80 -12.84 -7.83
C LYS A 102 -15.45 -13.90 -6.78
N VAL A 103 -15.43 -13.52 -5.50
CA VAL A 103 -15.40 -14.48 -4.38
C VAL A 103 -16.74 -15.19 -4.29
N LYS A 104 -16.73 -16.51 -4.52
CA LYS A 104 -17.88 -17.43 -4.44
C LYS A 104 -17.87 -18.18 -3.11
N GLU A 105 -16.69 -18.64 -2.70
CA GLU A 105 -16.47 -19.43 -1.48
C GLU A 105 -15.17 -19.02 -0.78
N VAL A 106 -15.14 -19.19 0.54
CA VAL A 106 -13.93 -19.07 1.36
C VAL A 106 -14.01 -20.06 2.51
N GLN A 107 -12.87 -20.72 2.78
CA GLN A 107 -12.64 -21.70 3.84
C GLN A 107 -11.41 -21.26 4.65
N PHE A 108 -11.51 -21.28 5.98
CA PHE A 108 -10.34 -21.16 6.85
C PHE A 108 -9.61 -22.51 6.91
N ILE A 109 -8.32 -22.52 6.58
CA ILE A 109 -7.50 -23.75 6.53
C ILE A 109 -6.70 -23.95 7.81
N GLY A 110 -6.23 -22.88 8.44
CA GLY A 110 -5.50 -22.98 9.71
C GLY A 110 -4.66 -21.75 10.05
N SER A 111 -4.05 -21.80 11.24
CA SER A 111 -3.17 -20.76 11.79
C SER A 111 -1.78 -21.35 12.07
N SER A 112 -0.74 -20.80 11.44
CA SER A 112 0.64 -21.28 11.55
C SER A 112 1.52 -20.32 12.38
N SER A 113 2.32 -20.85 13.31
CA SER A 113 3.24 -20.07 14.15
C SER A 113 4.64 -19.91 13.54
N ARG A 114 5.00 -20.70 12.52
CA ARG A 114 6.28 -20.63 11.80
C ARG A 114 6.02 -20.80 10.29
N PRO A 115 6.80 -20.19 9.37
CA PRO A 115 6.45 -20.19 7.94
C PRO A 115 6.51 -21.59 7.31
N LYS A 116 7.36 -22.47 7.87
CA LYS A 116 7.49 -23.88 7.47
C LYS A 116 6.24 -24.72 7.78
N ASP A 117 5.37 -24.26 8.67
CA ASP A 117 4.11 -24.91 9.08
C ASP A 117 2.90 -24.33 8.33
N CYS A 118 3.11 -23.52 7.28
CA CYS A 118 2.06 -23.04 6.38
C CYS A 118 1.74 -24.09 5.29
N PRO A 119 0.57 -24.03 4.62
CA PRO A 119 0.22 -24.88 3.48
C PRO A 119 1.28 -24.87 2.37
N LYS A 120 1.33 -25.93 1.56
CA LYS A 120 2.35 -26.14 0.50
C LYS A 120 1.76 -26.80 -0.77
N ASP A 121 0.55 -26.39 -1.14
CA ASP A 121 -0.14 -26.83 -2.36
C ASP A 121 -0.01 -25.81 -3.51
N ASP A 122 1.07 -25.02 -3.48
CA ASP A 122 1.56 -24.10 -4.52
C ASP A 122 0.56 -23.11 -5.13
N ARG A 123 -0.55 -22.83 -4.41
CA ARG A 123 -1.57 -21.87 -4.84
C ARG A 123 -1.11 -20.42 -4.69
N PRO A 124 -1.48 -19.51 -5.60
CA PRO A 124 -1.13 -18.09 -5.49
C PRO A 124 -1.66 -17.44 -4.21
N GLU A 125 -0.82 -16.64 -3.54
CA GLU A 125 -1.09 -16.07 -2.22
C GLU A 125 -1.03 -14.53 -2.22
N PHE A 126 -2.03 -13.92 -1.57
CA PHE A 126 -2.07 -12.49 -1.29
C PHE A 126 -1.93 -12.25 0.22
N ALA A 127 -0.79 -11.69 0.63
CA ALA A 127 -0.45 -11.51 2.04
C ALA A 127 -0.92 -10.15 2.57
N MET A 128 -1.87 -10.16 3.49
CA MET A 128 -2.40 -8.97 4.16
C MET A 128 -1.44 -8.54 5.29
N LEU A 129 -0.71 -7.45 5.06
CA LEU A 129 0.21 -6.85 6.03
C LEU A 129 -0.30 -5.47 6.44
N GLY A 130 0.06 -5.01 7.64
CA GLY A 130 -0.21 -3.64 8.06
C GLY A 130 -0.13 -3.47 9.57
N ARG A 131 -0.24 -2.22 10.04
CA ARG A 131 -0.17 -1.91 11.47
C ARG A 131 -1.32 -2.52 12.27
N SER A 132 -1.08 -2.82 13.54
CA SER A 132 -2.13 -3.11 14.52
C SER A 132 -3.27 -2.09 14.43
N ASN A 133 -4.52 -2.57 14.41
CA ASN A 133 -5.75 -1.77 14.23
C ASN A 133 -5.88 -0.97 12.91
N VAL A 134 -5.06 -1.23 11.88
CA VAL A 134 -5.18 -0.57 10.56
C VAL A 134 -6.53 -0.82 9.88
N GLY A 135 -7.11 -2.01 10.03
CA GLY A 135 -8.36 -2.43 9.38
C GLY A 135 -8.33 -3.84 8.77
N LYS A 136 -7.17 -4.50 8.80
CA LYS A 136 -6.88 -5.83 8.21
C LYS A 136 -8.03 -6.85 8.26
N SER A 137 -8.46 -7.29 9.44
CA SER A 137 -9.57 -8.27 9.58
C SER A 137 -10.91 -7.76 9.00
N SER A 138 -11.16 -6.45 9.08
CA SER A 138 -12.38 -5.83 8.51
C SER A 138 -12.33 -5.81 6.98
N LEU A 139 -11.15 -5.59 6.37
CA LEU A 139 -10.99 -5.66 4.92
C LEU A 139 -11.08 -7.11 4.43
N ILE A 140 -10.52 -8.09 5.15
CA ILE A 140 -10.70 -9.52 4.83
C ILE A 140 -12.20 -9.88 4.78
N ASN A 141 -12.95 -9.58 5.85
CA ASN A 141 -14.39 -9.84 5.92
C ASN A 141 -15.19 -9.10 4.83
N SER A 142 -14.77 -7.88 4.48
CA SER A 142 -15.34 -7.12 3.36
C SER A 142 -15.12 -7.82 2.01
N LEU A 143 -13.86 -8.13 1.67
CA LEU A 143 -13.48 -8.80 0.41
C LEU A 143 -14.27 -10.09 0.20
N VAL A 144 -14.34 -10.95 1.22
CA VAL A 144 -15.01 -12.27 1.11
C VAL A 144 -16.53 -12.23 1.34
N ARG A 145 -17.12 -11.06 1.64
CA ARG A 145 -18.53 -10.83 1.96
C ARG A 145 -19.14 -11.75 3.06
N LYS A 146 -18.30 -12.40 3.88
CA LYS A 146 -18.72 -13.16 5.07
C LYS A 146 -18.33 -12.41 6.34
N LYS A 147 -19.24 -12.35 7.32
CA LYS A 147 -18.93 -11.84 8.66
C LYS A 147 -17.99 -12.80 9.38
N GLU A 148 -17.07 -12.24 10.17
CA GLU A 148 -16.28 -12.93 11.20
C GLU A 148 -15.35 -14.09 10.75
N VAL A 149 -15.11 -14.25 9.44
CA VAL A 149 -14.07 -15.18 8.92
C VAL A 149 -12.69 -14.81 9.44
N ALA A 150 -12.35 -13.52 9.47
CA ALA A 150 -11.24 -12.98 10.24
C ALA A 150 -11.77 -12.27 11.49
N LEU A 151 -11.24 -12.63 12.66
CA LEU A 151 -11.65 -12.04 13.94
C LEU A 151 -11.28 -10.55 14.01
N THR A 152 -12.29 -9.69 14.14
CA THR A 152 -12.13 -8.24 14.31
C THR A 152 -12.07 -7.86 15.78
N SER A 153 -10.90 -7.43 16.27
CA SER A 153 -10.70 -6.95 17.64
C SER A 153 -10.33 -5.46 17.68
N LYS A 154 -10.88 -4.71 18.64
CA LYS A 154 -10.40 -3.35 18.98
C LYS A 154 -9.11 -3.38 19.82
N LYS A 155 -8.90 -4.45 20.60
CA LYS A 155 -7.64 -4.70 21.33
C LYS A 155 -6.60 -5.21 20.31
N PRO A 156 -5.48 -4.51 20.07
CA PRO A 156 -4.47 -4.94 19.11
C PRO A 156 -3.66 -6.15 19.60
N GLY A 157 -2.78 -6.71 18.76
CA GLY A 157 -1.88 -7.81 19.14
C GLY A 157 -2.49 -9.22 19.20
N LYS A 158 -3.75 -9.40 18.77
CA LYS A 158 -4.44 -10.72 18.82
C LYS A 158 -4.05 -11.68 17.67
N THR A 159 -3.75 -11.17 16.47
CA THR A 159 -3.13 -11.98 15.41
C THR A 159 -1.63 -12.11 15.70
N GLN A 160 -1.21 -13.26 16.22
CA GLN A 160 0.20 -13.66 16.38
C GLN A 160 0.60 -14.81 15.46
N LEU A 161 -0.37 -15.43 14.79
CA LEU A 161 -0.21 -16.54 13.86
C LEU A 161 -0.54 -16.07 12.43
N ILE A 162 0.00 -16.76 11.42
CA ILE A 162 -0.38 -16.56 10.02
C ILE A 162 -1.64 -17.37 9.73
N ASN A 163 -2.75 -16.71 9.40
CA ASN A 163 -4.04 -17.39 9.12
C ASN A 163 -4.24 -17.54 7.60
N HIS A 164 -4.49 -18.76 7.14
CA HIS A 164 -4.72 -19.04 5.72
C HIS A 164 -6.22 -19.20 5.41
N PHE A 165 -6.73 -18.37 4.51
CA PHE A 165 -8.08 -18.45 3.97
C PHE A 165 -8.03 -18.86 2.50
N LEU A 166 -8.43 -20.11 2.20
CA LEU A 166 -8.54 -20.61 0.83
C LEU A 166 -9.81 -20.03 0.20
N VAL A 167 -9.64 -19.30 -0.90
CA VAL A 167 -10.72 -18.62 -1.64
C VAL A 167 -10.93 -19.34 -2.97
N ASN A 168 -12.20 -19.57 -3.34
CA ASN A 168 -12.61 -20.24 -4.60
C ASN A 168 -11.91 -21.59 -4.88
N ARG A 169 -11.40 -22.28 -3.83
CA ARG A 169 -10.53 -23.47 -3.93
C ARG A 169 -9.34 -23.31 -4.91
N SER A 170 -8.87 -22.07 -5.12
CA SER A 170 -7.84 -21.75 -6.11
C SER A 170 -6.70 -20.88 -5.58
N TRP A 171 -6.95 -19.91 -4.70
CA TRP A 171 -5.93 -18.97 -4.20
C TRP A 171 -6.08 -18.67 -2.71
N TYR A 172 -5.01 -18.19 -2.06
CA TYR A 172 -5.02 -17.86 -0.63
C TYR A 172 -5.06 -16.36 -0.35
N LEU A 173 -5.94 -15.95 0.57
CA LEU A 173 -5.81 -14.70 1.31
C LEU A 173 -5.16 -15.01 2.65
N VAL A 174 -3.98 -14.43 2.90
CA VAL A 174 -3.14 -14.78 4.06
C VAL A 174 -3.10 -13.62 5.05
N ASP A 175 -3.59 -13.82 6.27
CA ASP A 175 -3.62 -12.81 7.33
C ASP A 175 -2.34 -12.90 8.18
N LEU A 176 -1.41 -11.96 7.97
CA LEU A 176 -0.16 -11.91 8.74
C LEU A 176 -0.37 -11.18 10.08
N PRO A 177 0.46 -11.44 11.11
CA PRO A 177 0.48 -10.63 12.32
C PRO A 177 0.84 -9.16 12.00
N GLY A 178 0.18 -8.20 12.64
CA GLY A 178 0.34 -6.78 12.32
C GLY A 178 1.38 -6.04 13.18
N TYR A 179 2.22 -5.22 12.54
CA TYR A 179 3.31 -4.50 13.21
C TYR A 179 2.86 -3.34 14.11
N GLY A 180 3.84 -2.70 14.77
CA GLY A 180 3.62 -1.50 15.58
C GLY A 180 2.88 -1.73 16.90
N PHE A 181 2.97 -2.94 17.47
CA PHE A 181 2.35 -3.24 18.74
C PHE A 181 3.16 -2.65 19.90
N ALA A 182 2.77 -1.45 20.35
CA ALA A 182 3.46 -0.66 21.37
C ALA A 182 3.71 -1.44 22.68
N ASN A 183 2.82 -2.38 23.03
CA ASN A 183 2.86 -3.12 24.30
C ASN A 183 3.43 -4.56 24.16
N ALA A 184 4.13 -4.88 23.07
CA ALA A 184 4.89 -6.14 23.00
C ALA A 184 6.18 -6.04 23.83
N PRO A 185 6.60 -7.13 24.50
CA PRO A 185 7.99 -7.33 24.90
C PRO A 185 8.95 -7.19 23.71
N GLU A 186 10.18 -6.74 23.96
CA GLU A 186 11.21 -6.52 22.92
C GLU A 186 11.46 -7.79 22.08
N SER A 187 11.52 -8.96 22.72
CA SER A 187 11.61 -10.26 22.06
C SER A 187 10.49 -10.46 21.04
N ALA A 188 9.22 -10.30 21.44
CA ALA A 188 8.07 -10.44 20.55
C ALA A 188 8.06 -9.43 19.39
N ARG A 189 8.69 -8.25 19.54
CA ARG A 189 8.90 -7.30 18.43
C ARG A 189 9.99 -7.78 17.46
N MET A 190 11.11 -8.28 18.00
CA MET A 190 12.21 -8.83 17.19
C MET A 190 11.76 -10.09 16.42
N ASP A 191 11.10 -11.02 17.11
CA ASP A 191 10.53 -12.25 16.55
C ASP A 191 9.50 -11.93 15.47
N TRP A 192 8.57 -10.98 15.71
CA TRP A 192 7.64 -10.52 14.67
C TRP A 192 8.38 -10.09 13.40
N SER A 193 9.49 -9.36 13.56
CA SER A 193 10.28 -8.88 12.43
C SER A 193 11.03 -10.01 11.72
N SER A 194 11.55 -11.00 12.44
CA SER A 194 12.28 -12.14 11.84
C SER A 194 11.31 -13.09 11.12
N PHE A 195 10.24 -13.48 11.81
CA PHE A 195 9.17 -14.36 11.34
C PHE A 195 8.52 -13.86 10.04
N THR A 196 8.07 -12.60 10.04
CA THR A 196 7.30 -12.05 8.92
C THR A 196 8.19 -11.81 7.69
N LYS A 197 9.44 -11.35 7.88
CA LYS A 197 10.44 -11.27 6.79
C LYS A 197 10.81 -12.66 6.26
N GLY A 198 10.99 -13.63 7.15
CA GLY A 198 11.30 -15.01 6.79
C GLY A 198 10.20 -15.69 5.98
N TYR A 199 8.93 -15.35 6.21
CA TYR A 199 7.83 -15.71 5.30
C TYR A 199 8.03 -15.08 3.92
N PHE A 200 8.12 -13.74 3.82
CA PHE A 200 8.20 -13.07 2.52
C PHE A 200 9.41 -13.47 1.65
N LEU A 201 10.57 -13.71 2.27
CA LEU A 201 11.80 -14.04 1.55
C LEU A 201 11.85 -15.49 1.02
N ASN A 202 10.95 -16.37 1.47
CA ASN A 202 10.99 -17.81 1.16
C ASN A 202 9.64 -18.36 0.65
N ARG A 203 8.64 -17.51 0.38
CA ARG A 203 7.29 -17.94 -0.05
C ARG A 203 7.14 -17.76 -1.56
N GLU A 204 7.53 -18.76 -2.34
CA GLU A 204 7.50 -18.73 -3.81
C GLU A 204 6.09 -18.56 -4.40
N SER A 205 5.06 -18.96 -3.65
CA SER A 205 3.64 -18.80 -3.98
C SER A 205 3.09 -17.38 -3.73
N LEU A 206 3.87 -16.47 -3.15
CA LEU A 206 3.46 -15.10 -2.85
C LEU A 206 3.37 -14.25 -4.14
N VAL A 207 2.15 -13.92 -4.55
CA VAL A 207 1.90 -13.03 -5.70
C VAL A 207 2.11 -11.58 -5.31
N CYS A 208 1.57 -11.15 -4.16
CA CYS A 208 1.59 -9.75 -3.75
C CYS A 208 1.33 -9.56 -2.25
N VAL A 209 2.05 -8.61 -1.63
CA VAL A 209 1.76 -8.11 -0.29
C VAL A 209 0.80 -6.93 -0.37
N LEU A 210 -0.40 -7.12 0.16
CA LEU A 210 -1.37 -6.04 0.36
C LEU A 210 -0.98 -5.30 1.64
N LEU A 211 -0.25 -4.20 1.48
CA LEU A 211 0.24 -3.36 2.58
C LEU A 211 -0.82 -2.33 2.96
N LEU A 212 -1.53 -2.58 4.05
CA LEU A 212 -2.60 -1.70 4.52
C LEU A 212 -2.03 -0.49 5.28
N VAL A 213 -2.54 0.69 4.92
CA VAL A 213 -2.24 1.98 5.57
C VAL A 213 -3.54 2.64 6.02
N ASP A 214 -3.56 3.30 7.18
CA ASP A 214 -4.76 3.96 7.71
C ASP A 214 -4.84 5.41 7.20
N ALA A 215 -5.75 5.69 6.26
CA ALA A 215 -5.89 7.03 5.68
C ALA A 215 -6.56 8.05 6.64
N SER A 216 -7.15 7.59 7.74
CA SER A 216 -7.76 8.48 8.76
C SER A 216 -6.74 9.15 9.69
N VAL A 217 -5.44 8.91 9.47
CA VAL A 217 -4.33 9.54 10.19
C VAL A 217 -3.25 10.05 9.22
N PRO A 218 -2.42 11.02 9.63
CA PRO A 218 -1.24 11.41 8.87
C PRO A 218 -0.30 10.22 8.60
N PRO A 219 0.54 10.28 7.55
CA PRO A 219 1.57 9.27 7.27
C PRO A 219 2.40 8.90 8.50
N GLN A 220 2.86 7.65 8.56
CA GLN A 220 3.54 7.12 9.74
C GLN A 220 4.85 6.48 9.31
N LYS A 221 5.93 6.80 10.01
CA LYS A 221 7.27 6.29 9.69
C LYS A 221 7.30 4.76 9.60
N ILE A 222 6.60 4.04 10.47
CA ILE A 222 6.56 2.58 10.47
C ILE A 222 5.85 1.97 9.24
N ASP A 223 4.85 2.65 8.68
CA ASP A 223 4.18 2.21 7.45
C ASP A 223 5.09 2.45 6.23
N LEU A 224 5.82 3.58 6.21
CA LEU A 224 6.83 3.92 5.19
C LEU A 224 8.07 3.01 5.27
N ASP A 225 8.59 2.74 6.48
CA ASP A 225 9.70 1.83 6.74
C ASP A 225 9.36 0.41 6.25
N CYS A 226 8.10 -0.02 6.43
CA CYS A 226 7.61 -1.31 5.96
C CYS A 226 7.55 -1.37 4.43
N ALA A 227 6.95 -0.36 3.77
CA ALA A 227 6.95 -0.24 2.31
C ALA A 227 8.38 -0.25 1.74
N ASN A 228 9.26 0.58 2.31
CA ASN A 228 10.67 0.67 1.93
C ASN A 228 11.43 -0.65 2.14
N TRP A 229 11.09 -1.45 3.15
CA TRP A 229 11.68 -2.77 3.34
C TRP A 229 11.20 -3.77 2.27
N LEU A 230 9.91 -3.80 1.94
CA LEU A 230 9.37 -4.68 0.89
C LEU A 230 10.04 -4.40 -0.47
N GLY A 231 10.10 -3.13 -0.88
CA GLY A 231 10.77 -2.73 -2.13
C GLY A 231 12.26 -3.06 -2.17
N ARG A 232 13.00 -2.86 -1.06
CA ARG A 232 14.44 -3.22 -0.97
C ARG A 232 14.73 -4.71 -1.11
N ASN A 233 13.74 -5.56 -0.87
CA ASN A 233 13.86 -7.01 -1.02
C ASN A 233 13.13 -7.52 -2.29
N ASN A 234 12.72 -6.61 -3.18
CA ASN A 234 11.96 -6.89 -4.42
C ASN A 234 10.65 -7.66 -4.20
N ILE A 235 10.04 -7.56 -3.02
CA ILE A 235 8.78 -8.23 -2.69
C ILE A 235 7.64 -7.44 -3.36
N PRO A 236 6.84 -8.04 -4.26
CA PRO A 236 5.73 -7.34 -4.91
C PRO A 236 4.71 -6.87 -3.88
N MET A 237 4.25 -5.62 -3.99
CA MET A 237 3.29 -5.06 -3.04
C MET A 237 2.28 -4.11 -3.70
N THR A 238 1.11 -3.98 -3.08
CA THR A 238 0.10 -2.97 -3.38
C THR A 238 -0.30 -2.26 -2.08
N ILE A 239 -0.30 -0.93 -2.09
CA ILE A 239 -0.58 -0.10 -0.92
C ILE A 239 -2.10 0.11 -0.82
N VAL A 240 -2.72 -0.52 0.17
CA VAL A 240 -4.16 -0.45 0.37
C VAL A 240 -4.46 0.61 1.43
N PHE A 241 -4.87 1.80 0.99
CA PHE A 241 -5.35 2.84 1.89
C PHE A 241 -6.72 2.43 2.43
N THR A 242 -6.85 2.40 3.76
CA THR A 242 -8.03 1.92 4.47
C THR A 242 -8.71 3.05 5.24
N LYS A 243 -10.00 2.86 5.54
CA LYS A 243 -10.83 3.82 6.29
C LYS A 243 -10.95 5.19 5.60
N CYS A 244 -10.98 5.20 4.26
CA CYS A 244 -11.17 6.42 3.47
C CYS A 244 -12.54 7.11 3.74
N ASP A 245 -13.45 6.45 4.44
CA ASP A 245 -14.70 7.01 4.99
C ASP A 245 -14.51 7.90 6.23
N LYS A 246 -13.33 7.91 6.88
CA LYS A 246 -13.17 8.47 8.24
C LYS A 246 -12.26 9.69 8.31
N MET A 247 -12.86 10.85 8.57
CA MET A 247 -12.15 11.97 9.21
C MET A 247 -12.10 11.71 10.72
N LYS A 248 -10.89 11.69 11.30
CA LYS A 248 -10.68 11.25 12.70
C LYS A 248 -10.90 12.35 13.75
N ASN A 249 -11.01 13.61 13.34
CA ASN A 249 -11.38 14.77 14.16
C ASN A 249 -11.76 15.94 13.26
N SER A 250 -12.52 16.92 13.78
CA SER A 250 -12.84 18.19 13.08
C SER A 250 -11.63 19.10 12.81
N LYS A 251 -10.47 18.79 13.41
CA LYS A 251 -9.16 19.44 13.17
C LYS A 251 -8.16 18.53 12.45
N GLY A 252 -8.59 17.36 11.99
CA GLY A 252 -7.72 16.40 11.29
C GLY A 252 -7.75 16.61 9.78
N LYS A 253 -6.60 16.39 9.12
CA LYS A 253 -6.52 16.26 7.66
C LYS A 253 -7.50 15.21 7.13
N ARG A 254 -8.08 15.46 5.96
CA ARG A 254 -8.98 14.54 5.25
C ARG A 254 -8.19 13.32 4.71
N PRO A 255 -8.84 12.17 4.46
CA PRO A 255 -8.13 10.98 3.98
C PRO A 255 -7.35 11.18 2.68
N ASP A 256 -7.89 11.94 1.74
CA ASP A 256 -7.25 12.38 0.50
C ASP A 256 -5.95 13.18 0.75
N GLU A 257 -5.95 14.10 1.72
CA GLU A 257 -4.76 14.88 2.09
C GLU A 257 -3.68 14.01 2.77
N ASN A 258 -4.09 13.02 3.57
CA ASN A 258 -3.17 12.07 4.20
C ASN A 258 -2.57 11.10 3.17
N ILE A 259 -3.38 10.62 2.21
CA ILE A 259 -2.92 9.81 1.08
C ILE A 259 -1.92 10.58 0.24
N LYS A 260 -2.21 11.83 -0.13
CA LYS A 260 -1.29 12.68 -0.89
C LYS A 260 0.05 12.86 -0.15
N SER A 261 0.01 13.18 1.14
CA SER A 261 1.23 13.28 1.96
C SER A 261 1.98 11.94 2.12
N PHE A 262 1.30 10.79 2.04
CA PHE A 262 1.97 9.48 2.00
C PHE A 262 2.67 9.25 0.66
N GLN A 263 2.00 9.58 -0.45
CA GLN A 263 2.56 9.47 -1.81
C GLN A 263 3.77 10.39 -2.01
N GLU A 264 3.74 11.61 -1.45
CA GLU A 264 4.86 12.56 -1.45
C GLU A 264 6.10 11.94 -0.77
N LEU A 265 5.94 11.35 0.42
CA LEU A 265 7.04 10.67 1.16
C LEU A 265 7.50 9.35 0.51
N ILE A 266 6.62 8.65 -0.22
CA ILE A 266 6.99 7.46 -0.99
C ILE A 266 7.88 7.83 -2.19
N LYS A 267 7.59 8.92 -2.90
CA LYS A 267 8.38 9.36 -4.08
C LYS A 267 9.86 9.64 -3.75
N GLU A 268 10.19 10.01 -2.52
CA GLU A 268 11.58 10.15 -2.05
C GLU A 268 12.40 8.86 -2.19
N ASN A 269 11.75 7.69 -2.08
CA ASN A 269 12.38 6.37 -2.16
C ASN A 269 12.09 5.66 -3.49
N TYR A 270 11.02 6.03 -4.21
CA TYR A 270 10.45 5.30 -5.35
C TYR A 270 10.38 6.12 -6.65
N LYS A 271 11.14 5.72 -7.68
CA LYS A 271 11.16 6.31 -9.04
C LYS A 271 9.84 6.16 -9.79
N ILE A 272 9.19 5.00 -9.67
CA ILE A 272 7.83 4.75 -10.16
C ILE A 272 6.99 4.47 -8.92
N HIS A 273 5.79 5.03 -8.84
CA HIS A 273 4.97 4.88 -7.65
C HIS A 273 4.42 3.44 -7.54
N PRO A 274 4.55 2.76 -6.38
CA PRO A 274 3.89 1.46 -6.17
C PRO A 274 2.39 1.54 -6.44
N PRO A 275 1.74 0.45 -6.90
CA PRO A 275 0.29 0.41 -7.04
C PRO A 275 -0.39 0.69 -5.70
N TRP A 276 -1.40 1.54 -5.69
CA TRP A 276 -2.16 1.90 -4.50
C TRP A 276 -3.65 2.03 -4.80
N ILE A 277 -4.49 1.78 -3.80
CA ILE A 277 -5.95 1.87 -3.91
C ILE A 277 -6.62 2.31 -2.61
N MET A 278 -7.64 3.16 -2.72
CA MET A 278 -8.50 3.62 -1.63
C MET A 278 -9.59 2.61 -1.32
N THR A 279 -9.78 2.29 -0.03
CA THR A 279 -10.78 1.31 0.41
C THR A 279 -11.53 1.74 1.68
N SER A 280 -12.76 1.26 1.81
CA SER A 280 -13.49 1.26 3.07
C SER A 280 -14.25 -0.04 3.28
N SER A 281 -13.96 -0.71 4.41
CA SER A 281 -14.75 -1.85 4.89
C SER A 281 -16.12 -1.44 5.46
N ALA A 282 -16.42 -0.15 5.56
CA ALA A 282 -17.68 0.38 6.08
C ALA A 282 -18.66 0.78 4.95
N THR A 283 -18.17 1.40 3.87
CA THR A 283 -19.00 1.79 2.71
C THR A 283 -18.91 0.82 1.54
N GLY A 284 -17.90 -0.07 1.51
CA GLY A 284 -17.62 -0.96 0.38
C GLY A 284 -16.73 -0.36 -0.71
N LEU A 285 -16.33 0.92 -0.59
CA LEU A 285 -15.41 1.60 -1.52
C LEU A 285 -14.16 0.75 -1.80
N GLY A 286 -13.78 0.67 -3.08
CA GLY A 286 -12.54 0.03 -3.55
C GLY A 286 -12.50 -1.50 -3.42
N ARG A 287 -13.60 -2.13 -3.01
CA ARG A 287 -13.65 -3.57 -2.72
C ARG A 287 -13.60 -4.41 -3.99
N ASP A 288 -14.45 -4.09 -4.97
CA ASP A 288 -14.55 -4.88 -6.21
C ASP A 288 -13.41 -4.52 -7.18
N GLU A 289 -12.92 -3.28 -7.09
CA GLU A 289 -11.71 -2.78 -7.74
C GLU A 289 -10.46 -3.49 -7.24
N LEU A 290 -10.26 -3.61 -5.91
CA LEU A 290 -9.15 -4.37 -5.32
C LEU A 290 -9.24 -5.86 -5.69
N LEU A 291 -10.43 -6.46 -5.70
CA LEU A 291 -10.60 -7.84 -6.16
C LEU A 291 -10.26 -8.00 -7.64
N LEU A 292 -10.54 -7.01 -8.49
CA LEU A 292 -10.20 -7.04 -9.91
C LEU A 292 -8.70 -6.92 -10.13
N HIS A 293 -8.00 -6.02 -9.42
CA HIS A 293 -6.54 -5.93 -9.41
C HIS A 293 -5.87 -7.21 -8.86
N MET A 294 -6.35 -7.76 -7.75
CA MET A 294 -5.86 -9.05 -7.23
C MET A 294 -6.05 -10.16 -8.27
N SER A 295 -7.17 -10.18 -8.98
CA SER A 295 -7.42 -11.17 -10.03
C SER A 295 -6.49 -11.01 -11.23
N GLN A 296 -6.19 -9.77 -11.64
CA GLN A 296 -5.20 -9.43 -12.66
C GLN A 296 -3.80 -9.93 -12.28
N LEU A 297 -3.35 -9.66 -11.05
CA LEU A 297 -2.05 -10.14 -10.57
C LEU A 297 -1.98 -11.68 -10.47
N ARG A 298 -3.07 -12.32 -10.05
CA ARG A 298 -3.18 -13.78 -9.93
C ARG A 298 -3.14 -14.45 -11.30
N ASN A 299 -4.07 -14.08 -12.19
CA ASN A 299 -4.18 -14.68 -13.52
C ASN A 299 -2.89 -14.46 -14.31
N TYR A 300 -2.20 -13.33 -14.11
CA TYR A 300 -0.89 -13.11 -14.71
C TYR A 300 0.20 -14.03 -14.13
N TRP A 301 0.19 -14.31 -12.82
CA TRP A 301 1.12 -15.26 -12.17
C TRP A 301 0.86 -16.72 -12.59
N ASP A 302 -0.35 -17.04 -13.04
CA ASP A 302 -0.73 -18.37 -13.57
C ASP A 302 -0.25 -18.60 -15.04
N ASN A 303 0.37 -17.62 -15.71
CA ASN A 303 0.89 -17.70 -17.10
C ASN A 303 2.42 -17.86 -17.18
#